data_AF-A0A9E3W0R5-F1
#
_entry.id   AF-A0A9E3W0R5-F1
#
_cell.length_a   1.000
_cell.length_b   1.000
_cell.length_c   1.000
_cell.angle_alpha   90.00
_cell.angle_beta   90.00
_cell.angle_gamma   90.00
#
_symmetry.space_group_name_H-M   'P 1'
#
loop_
_entity.id
_entity.type
_entity.pdbx_description
1 polymer ?
#
loop_
_entity_poly.entity_id
_entity_poly.type
_entity_poly.pdbx_seq_one_letter_code
_entity_poly.pdbx_strand_id
1 'polypeptide(L)'
;MSKSSVAVVVGVLLVLCGFTAALVSGQADLVPLPPTISGTVSGTDGPLADAIVQIKGTPNITQTAEDGTFTLSGIEGEPPVVVTAWSQGYYVGWA
;
A
#
# COMPACT_ATOMS: atom_id res chain seq x y z
N MET A 1 60.82 16.11 33.92
CA MET A 1 61.12 16.80 32.64
C MET A 1 61.45 15.69 31.63
N SER A 2 60.81 15.46 30.48
CA SER A 2 59.79 16.11 29.67
C SER A 2 59.14 15.00 28.78
N LYS A 3 57.94 15.28 28.28
CA LYS A 3 56.93 14.38 27.70
C LYS A 3 57.30 13.77 26.34
N SER A 4 56.87 12.52 26.14
CA SER A 4 56.81 11.78 24.89
C SER A 4 55.82 12.40 23.91
N SER A 5 56.24 12.62 22.66
CA SER A 5 55.35 13.06 21.58
C SER A 5 54.88 11.85 20.76
N VAL A 6 53.56 11.73 20.75
CA VAL A 6 52.69 10.80 20.04
C VAL A 6 52.81 10.98 18.52
N ALA A 7 52.84 9.87 17.78
CA ALA A 7 52.47 9.86 16.36
C ALA A 7 51.55 8.65 16.10
N VAL A 8 50.29 8.97 15.90
CA VAL A 8 49.17 8.09 15.52
C VAL A 8 49.31 7.73 14.04
N VAL A 9 49.35 6.44 13.70
CA VAL A 9 48.91 5.96 12.37
C VAL A 9 47.99 4.76 12.58
N VAL A 10 46.70 5.08 12.47
CA VAL A 10 45.54 4.19 12.38
C VAL A 10 45.62 3.40 11.07
N GLY A 11 45.25 2.11 11.10
CA GLY A 11 45.17 1.33 9.86
C GLY A 11 44.80 -0.15 10.00
N VAL A 12 43.90 -0.46 10.94
CA VAL A 12 42.96 -1.60 11.01
C VAL A 12 43.29 -2.91 10.26
N LEU A 13 43.57 -3.93 11.08
CA LEU A 13 43.40 -5.38 10.93
C LEU A 13 42.38 -5.82 9.85
N LEU A 14 42.83 -6.55 8.83
CA LEU A 14 41.97 -7.31 7.91
C LEU A 14 41.28 -8.46 8.66
N VAL A 15 40.10 -8.18 9.21
CA VAL A 15 39.19 -9.23 9.68
C VAL A 15 38.41 -9.70 8.46
N LEU A 16 38.74 -10.90 7.96
CA LEU A 16 37.93 -11.63 6.98
C LEU A 16 36.63 -12.06 7.67
N CYS A 17 35.69 -11.13 7.82
CA CYS A 17 34.31 -11.46 8.17
C CYS A 17 33.65 -12.07 6.93
N GLY A 18 33.48 -13.39 6.95
CA GLY A 18 32.62 -14.09 6.00
C GLY A 18 31.20 -13.52 6.11
N PHE A 19 30.87 -12.56 5.26
CA PHE A 19 29.52 -12.05 5.13
C PHE A 19 28.77 -13.04 4.26
N THR A 20 28.27 -14.12 4.86
CA THR A 20 27.20 -14.90 4.23
C THR A 20 26.00 -13.99 4.15
N ALA A 21 25.81 -13.31 3.01
CA ALA A 21 24.55 -12.71 2.68
C ALA A 21 23.53 -13.86 2.60
N ALA A 22 22.78 -14.08 3.69
CA ALA A 22 21.56 -14.86 3.58
C ALA A 22 20.70 -14.13 2.57
N LEU A 23 20.50 -14.74 1.39
CA LEU A 23 19.47 -14.31 0.47
C LEU A 23 18.15 -14.52 1.21
N VAL A 24 17.67 -13.47 1.87
CA VAL A 24 16.29 -13.40 2.34
C VAL A 24 15.48 -13.25 1.07
N SER A 25 15.08 -14.39 0.49
CA SER A 25 14.00 -14.44 -0.46
C SER A 25 12.75 -14.00 0.28
N GLY A 26 12.42 -12.72 0.18
CA GLY A 26 11.10 -12.23 0.55
C GLY A 26 10.10 -12.90 -0.39
N GLN A 27 9.55 -14.04 0.02
CA GLN A 27 8.31 -14.52 -0.56
C GLN A 27 7.29 -13.43 -0.23
N ALA A 28 6.88 -12.67 -1.25
CA ALA A 28 5.64 -11.92 -1.13
C ALA A 28 4.57 -12.98 -0.84
N ASP A 29 4.13 -13.05 0.42
CA ASP A 29 2.93 -13.78 0.77
C ASP A 29 1.83 -13.16 -0.09
N LEU A 30 1.44 -13.88 -1.15
CA LEU A 30 0.34 -13.46 -2.01
C LEU A 30 -0.91 -13.62 -1.17
N VAL A 31 -1.24 -12.58 -0.40
CA VAL A 31 -2.50 -12.50 0.34
C VAL A 31 -3.60 -12.64 -0.70
N PRO A 32 -4.41 -13.71 -0.63
CA PRO A 32 -5.47 -13.91 -1.60
C PRO A 32 -6.44 -12.72 -1.52
N LEU A 33 -6.96 -12.30 -2.68
CA LEU A 33 -7.93 -11.22 -2.72
C LEU A 33 -9.17 -11.61 -1.89
N PRO A 34 -9.74 -10.65 -1.15
CA PRO A 34 -10.97 -10.91 -0.43
C PRO A 34 -12.10 -11.20 -1.43
N PRO A 35 -13.07 -12.06 -1.08
CA PRO A 35 -14.21 -12.37 -1.95
C PRO A 35 -15.13 -11.15 -2.17
N THR A 36 -15.09 -10.19 -1.24
CA THR A 36 -15.90 -8.98 -1.23
C THR A 36 -15.12 -7.79 -0.70
N ILE A 37 -15.39 -6.61 -1.23
CA ILE A 37 -14.93 -5.32 -0.68
C ILE A 37 -16.17 -4.49 -0.34
N SER A 38 -16.29 -4.08 0.91
CA SER A 38 -17.40 -3.24 1.39
C SER A 38 -16.87 -1.97 2.06
N GLY A 39 -17.66 -0.91 2.02
CA GLY A 39 -17.32 0.34 2.68
C GLY A 39 -18.42 1.37 2.56
N THR A 40 -18.09 2.62 2.90
CA THR A 40 -18.99 3.77 2.80
C THR A 40 -18.29 4.88 2.02
N VAL A 41 -19.01 5.52 1.10
CA VAL A 41 -18.55 6.73 0.40
C VAL A 41 -19.23 7.94 1.04
N SER A 42 -18.43 8.93 1.43
CA SER A 42 -18.91 10.19 2.00
C SER A 42 -18.30 11.39 1.28
N GLY A 43 -19.06 12.48 1.23
CA GLY A 43 -18.66 13.80 0.77
C GLY A 43 -18.57 14.78 1.93
N THR A 44 -18.59 16.09 1.61
CA THR A 44 -18.53 17.15 2.63
C THR A 44 -19.76 17.20 3.53
N ASP A 45 -20.94 16.87 2.98
CA ASP A 45 -22.23 17.03 3.64
C ASP A 45 -22.80 15.72 4.23
N GLY A 46 -22.06 14.61 4.12
CA GLY A 46 -22.49 13.31 4.62
C GLY A 46 -22.28 12.16 3.63
N PRO A 47 -22.96 11.02 3.80
CA PRO A 47 -22.86 9.89 2.88
C PRO A 47 -23.36 10.27 1.49
N LEU A 48 -22.74 9.70 0.45
CA LEU A 48 -23.13 9.92 -0.94
C LEU A 48 -23.91 8.72 -1.45
N ALA A 49 -25.22 8.90 -1.66
CA ALA A 49 -26.05 7.96 -2.39
C ALA A 49 -25.74 7.97 -3.88
N ASP A 50 -25.99 6.84 -4.55
CA ASP A 50 -25.83 6.65 -6.00
C ASP A 50 -24.42 6.94 -6.54
N ALA A 51 -23.42 7.04 -5.66
CA ALA A 51 -22.02 7.16 -6.04
C ALA A 51 -21.56 5.87 -6.72
N ILE A 52 -20.88 6.01 -7.84
CA ILE A 52 -20.34 4.89 -8.59
C ILE A 52 -19.05 4.45 -7.90
N VAL A 53 -18.94 3.16 -7.61
CA VAL A 53 -17.73 2.52 -7.08
C VAL A 53 -17.28 1.43 -8.04
N GLN A 54 -16.02 1.50 -8.48
CA GLN A 54 -15.48 0.58 -9.48
C GLN A 54 -14.08 0.10 -9.10
N ILE A 55 -13.80 -1.17 -9.41
CA ILE A 55 -12.43 -1.69 -9.43
C ILE A 55 -11.75 -1.26 -10.73
N LYS A 56 -10.68 -0.49 -10.60
CA LYS A 56 -9.95 0.10 -11.73
C LYS A 56 -9.48 -0.97 -12.72
N GLY A 57 -9.77 -0.75 -13.99
CA GLY A 57 -9.37 -1.67 -15.07
C GLY A 57 -10.28 -2.88 -15.25
N THR A 58 -11.40 -2.96 -14.53
CA THR A 58 -12.36 -4.06 -14.62
C THR A 58 -13.79 -3.53 -14.84
N PRO A 59 -14.73 -4.35 -15.34
CA PRO A 59 -16.14 -4.00 -15.37
C PRO A 59 -16.84 -4.16 -14.00
N ASN A 60 -16.12 -4.52 -12.93
CA ASN A 60 -16.71 -4.71 -11.60
C ASN A 60 -17.05 -3.35 -10.97
N ILE A 61 -18.34 -3.05 -10.95
CA ILE A 61 -18.91 -1.75 -10.63
C ILE A 61 -20.18 -1.93 -9.78
N THR A 62 -20.40 -1.01 -8.85
CA THR A 62 -21.62 -0.94 -8.04
C THR A 62 -21.98 0.52 -7.76
N GLN A 63 -23.18 0.76 -7.22
CA GLN A 63 -23.60 2.06 -6.71
C GLN A 63 -23.80 2.00 -5.20
N THR A 64 -23.53 3.11 -4.52
CA THR A 64 -23.79 3.22 -3.08
C THR A 64 -25.29 3.33 -2.79
N ALA A 65 -25.71 2.76 -1.66
CA ALA A 65 -27.05 2.93 -1.12
C ALA A 65 -27.27 4.34 -0.53
N GLU A 66 -28.49 4.61 -0.04
CA GLU A 66 -28.88 5.92 0.54
C GLU A 66 -27.99 6.35 1.72
N ASP A 67 -27.47 5.40 2.48
CA ASP A 67 -26.53 5.61 3.58
C ASP A 67 -25.05 5.66 3.15
N GLY A 68 -24.81 5.68 1.83
CA GLY A 68 -23.48 5.72 1.23
C GLY A 68 -22.74 4.37 1.24
N THR A 69 -23.35 3.29 1.73
CA THR A 69 -22.70 1.97 1.78
C THR A 69 -22.62 1.32 0.41
N PHE A 70 -21.55 0.55 0.17
CA PHE A 70 -21.39 -0.26 -1.04
C PHE A 70 -20.83 -1.65 -0.71
N THR A 71 -21.05 -2.59 -1.63
CA THR A 71 -20.37 -3.89 -1.65
C THR A 71 -20.04 -4.27 -3.08
N LEU A 72 -18.78 -4.58 -3.33
CA LEU A 72 -18.27 -5.23 -4.55
C LEU A 72 -18.02 -6.71 -4.24
N SER A 73 -18.41 -7.59 -5.15
CA SER A 73 -18.21 -9.04 -5.07
C SER A 73 -17.56 -9.56 -6.35
N GLY A 74 -17.06 -10.79 -6.35
CA GLY A 74 -16.39 -11.35 -7.54
C GLY A 74 -15.10 -10.59 -7.86
N ILE A 75 -14.28 -10.36 -6.82
CA ILE A 75 -12.99 -9.68 -6.96
C ILE A 75 -12.01 -10.65 -7.63
N GLU A 76 -11.54 -10.26 -8.81
CA GLU A 76 -10.57 -11.03 -9.61
C GLU A 76 -9.33 -10.19 -9.88
N GLY A 77 -8.20 -10.83 -10.16
CA GLY A 77 -6.92 -10.19 -10.50
C GLY A 77 -5.80 -10.46 -9.50
N GLU A 78 -4.79 -9.60 -9.52
CA GLU A 78 -3.62 -9.68 -8.63
C GLU A 78 -3.59 -8.47 -7.68
N PRO A 79 -3.21 -8.65 -6.40
CA PRO A 79 -2.99 -7.52 -5.50
C PRO A 79 -1.84 -6.61 -5.98
N PRO A 80 -1.90 -5.28 -5.76
CA PRO A 80 -3.00 -4.55 -5.12
C PRO A 80 -4.14 -4.25 -6.10
N VAL A 81 -5.38 -4.37 -5.60
CA VAL A 81 -6.57 -3.91 -6.32
C VAL A 81 -6.84 -2.45 -5.98
N VAL A 82 -7.11 -1.63 -6.99
CA VAL A 82 -7.43 -0.21 -6.81
C VAL A 82 -8.93 0.00 -6.96
N VAL A 83 -9.57 0.50 -5.90
CA VAL A 83 -11.00 0.86 -5.89
C VAL A 83 -11.11 2.37 -6.02
N THR A 84 -11.97 2.83 -6.92
CA THR A 84 -12.28 4.24 -7.15
C THR A 84 -13.76 4.50 -6.93
N ALA A 85 -14.10 5.65 -6.36
CA ALA A 85 -15.48 6.08 -6.18
C ALA A 85 -15.66 7.52 -6.71
N TRP A 86 -16.80 7.80 -7.34
CA TRP A 86 -17.16 9.15 -7.78
C TRP A 86 -18.68 9.36 -7.82
N SER A 87 -19.09 10.62 -7.72
CA SER A 87 -20.48 11.06 -7.84
C SER A 87 -20.51 12.41 -8.56
N GLN A 88 -21.68 12.88 -8.98
CA GLN A 88 -21.79 14.18 -9.64
C GLN A 88 -21.23 15.29 -8.73
N GLY A 89 -20.34 16.12 -9.28
CA GLY A 89 -19.66 17.18 -8.51
C GLY A 89 -18.45 16.72 -7.70
N TYR A 90 -18.16 15.42 -7.63
CA TYR A 90 -16.98 14.84 -7.00
C TYR A 90 -16.08 14.19 -8.05
N TYR A 91 -14.77 14.43 -7.96
CA TYR A 91 -13.79 13.87 -8.89
C TYR A 91 -12.96 12.80 -8.21
N VAL A 92 -12.54 11.79 -8.98
CA VAL A 92 -11.54 10.81 -8.51
C VAL A 92 -10.21 11.53 -8.30
N GLY A 93 -9.73 11.54 -7.07
CA GLY A 93 -8.43 12.10 -6.70
C GLY A 93 -7.27 11.13 -6.94
N TRP A 94 -6.06 11.68 -7.04
CA TRP A 94 -4.81 10.92 -6.99
C TRP A 94 -4.21 11.12 -5.59
N ALA A 95 -3.87 10.03 -4.91
CA ALA A 95 -3.18 10.02 -3.62
C ALA A 95 -1.76 9.46 -3.80
#